data_AF-A0A1H9TEX1-F1
#
_entry.id   AF-A0A1H9TEX1-F1
#
_cell.length_a   1.000
_cell.length_b   1.000
_cell.length_c   1.000
_cell.angle_alpha   90.00
_cell.angle_beta   90.00
_cell.angle_gamma   90.00
#
_symmetry.space_group_name_H-M   'P 1'
#
loop_
_entity.id
_entity.type
_entity.pdbx_description
1 polymer ?
#
loop_
_entity_poly.entity_id
_entity_poly.type
_entity_poly.pdbx_seq_one_letter_code
_entity_poly.pdbx_strand_id
1 'polypeptide(L)'
;MTREELLRVLSFVDKARGISEARTALARTDPRWNIISYAMRRHLEGRLLTITSAASAAGVPYGTAMRRIGDLVDEGYLLRRRRSETSKSFSLHPTRKLIEEYESYALQLKALVGQTFGFSNGEGAIDDFYFGGYYMASRILSYPTAMRAGVGFDRKVRILSPVDPTFKTLSDFSSNLNELCGTNVEVVTLPLDALHAEIMENHARGNQSYDLVAVDLPWIGQLACQGIIEPLGEIIAAERYSASDFHTAA
;
A
#
# COMPACT_ATOMS: atom_id res chain seq x y z
N MET A 1 12.57 12.97 -3.60
CA MET A 1 12.48 11.53 -3.96
C MET A 1 13.89 10.99 -4.17
N THR A 2 14.17 9.75 -3.79
CA THR A 2 15.51 9.16 -4.01
C THR A 2 15.68 8.68 -5.44
N ARG A 3 16.93 8.54 -5.91
CA ARG A 3 17.25 7.96 -7.23
C ARG A 3 16.57 6.60 -7.46
N GLU A 4 16.58 5.74 -6.44
CA GLU A 4 15.96 4.42 -6.48
C GLU A 4 14.44 4.52 -6.61
N GLU A 5 13.82 5.44 -5.90
CA GLU A 5 12.39 5.70 -5.97
C GLU A 5 11.98 6.18 -7.37
N LEU A 6 12.72 7.12 -7.96
CA LEU A 6 12.52 7.59 -9.33
C LEU A 6 12.64 6.45 -10.35
N LEU A 7 13.63 5.56 -10.21
CA LEU A 7 13.77 4.37 -11.07
C LEU A 7 12.60 3.39 -10.92
N ARG A 8 12.04 3.23 -9.70
CA ARG A 8 10.85 2.40 -9.46
C ARG A 8 9.61 3.03 -10.08
N VAL A 9 9.46 4.35 -10.01
CA VAL A 9 8.38 5.07 -10.70
C VAL A 9 8.48 4.87 -12.21
N LEU A 10 9.66 5.02 -12.83
CA LEU A 10 9.86 4.71 -14.26
C LEU A 10 9.40 3.28 -14.59
N SER A 11 9.85 2.30 -13.81
CA SER A 11 9.49 0.89 -13.99
C SER A 11 7.98 0.65 -13.88
N PHE A 12 7.32 1.26 -12.90
CA PHE A 12 5.87 1.18 -12.72
C PHE A 12 5.12 1.75 -13.93
N VAL A 13 5.49 2.96 -14.37
CA VAL A 13 4.81 3.64 -15.49
C VAL A 13 5.01 2.89 -16.80
N ASP A 14 6.24 2.43 -17.09
CA ASP A 14 6.54 1.67 -18.30
C ASP A 14 5.69 0.38 -18.35
N LYS A 15 5.59 -0.35 -17.23
CA LYS A 15 4.77 -1.57 -17.13
C LYS A 15 3.28 -1.27 -17.23
N ALA A 16 2.79 -0.26 -16.52
CA ALA A 16 1.38 0.13 -16.54
C ALA A 16 0.92 0.51 -17.96
N ARG A 17 1.74 1.27 -18.70
CA ARG A 17 1.49 1.60 -20.11
C ARG A 17 1.53 0.37 -21.01
N GLY A 18 2.51 -0.52 -20.82
CA GLY A 18 2.59 -1.77 -21.57
C GLY A 18 1.35 -2.67 -21.40
N ILE A 19 0.77 -2.71 -20.21
CA ILE A 19 -0.51 -3.42 -19.96
C ILE A 19 -1.64 -2.80 -20.80
N SER A 20 -1.75 -1.47 -20.80
CA SER A 20 -2.78 -0.77 -21.56
C SER A 20 -2.66 -1.00 -23.07
N GLU A 21 -1.45 -0.94 -23.61
CA GLU A 21 -1.17 -1.20 -25.04
C GLU A 21 -1.54 -2.62 -25.47
N ALA A 22 -1.21 -3.62 -24.64
CA ALA A 22 -1.50 -5.02 -24.93
C ALA A 22 -3.02 -5.31 -24.98
N ARG A 23 -3.83 -4.49 -24.29
CA ARG A 23 -5.28 -4.66 -24.22
C ARG A 23 -6.02 -3.98 -25.36
N THR A 24 -5.53 -2.84 -25.85
CA THR A 24 -6.22 -2.09 -26.91
C THR A 24 -5.30 -1.13 -27.66
N ALA A 25 -5.50 -1.03 -28.97
CA ALA A 25 -4.83 -0.03 -29.81
C ALA A 25 -5.21 1.42 -29.44
N LEU A 26 -6.34 1.63 -28.74
CA LEU A 26 -6.76 2.96 -28.26
C LEU A 26 -5.83 3.53 -27.18
N ALA A 27 -5.00 2.68 -26.55
CA ALA A 27 -4.10 3.08 -25.48
C ALA A 27 -2.62 3.11 -25.92
N ARG A 28 -2.35 3.25 -27.23
CA ARG A 28 -0.98 3.31 -27.77
C ARG A 28 -0.20 4.48 -27.14
N THR A 29 0.98 4.18 -26.61
CA THR A 29 1.86 5.18 -26.00
C THR A 29 2.55 6.01 -27.07
N ASP A 30 2.72 7.30 -26.80
CA ASP A 30 3.52 8.17 -27.65
C ASP A 30 5.00 7.73 -27.60
N PRO A 31 5.65 7.46 -28.74
CA PRO A 31 7.09 7.16 -28.83
C PRO A 31 7.98 8.18 -28.11
N ARG A 32 7.53 9.42 -27.94
CA ARG A 32 8.20 10.46 -27.13
C ARG A 32 8.41 10.00 -25.68
N TRP A 33 7.40 9.37 -25.06
CA TRP A 33 7.52 8.85 -23.71
C TRP A 33 8.62 7.78 -23.62
N ASN A 34 8.69 6.87 -24.59
CA ASN A 34 9.68 5.80 -24.59
C ASN A 34 11.11 6.36 -24.64
N ILE A 35 11.33 7.42 -25.43
CA ILE A 35 12.63 8.12 -25.49
C ILE A 35 12.92 8.81 -24.15
N ILE A 36 11.94 9.51 -23.56
CA ILE A 36 12.09 10.20 -22.27
C ILE A 36 12.39 9.21 -21.14
N SER A 37 11.58 8.16 -21.00
CA SER A 37 11.74 7.12 -19.99
C SER A 37 13.11 6.46 -20.10
N TYR A 38 13.53 6.10 -21.32
CA TYR A 38 14.86 5.54 -21.55
C TYR A 38 15.98 6.54 -21.21
N ALA A 39 15.83 7.81 -21.58
CA ALA A 39 16.82 8.84 -21.29
C ALA A 39 16.98 9.08 -19.78
N MET A 40 15.85 9.20 -19.05
CA MET A 40 15.84 9.36 -17.60
C MET A 40 16.40 8.13 -16.89
N ARG A 41 16.06 6.92 -17.33
CA ARG A 41 16.62 5.67 -16.79
C ARG A 41 18.15 5.65 -16.92
N ARG A 42 18.68 5.96 -18.12
CA ARG A 42 20.13 6.00 -18.36
C ARG A 42 20.82 7.06 -17.50
N HIS A 43 20.21 8.24 -17.34
CA HIS A 43 20.73 9.29 -16.47
C HIS A 43 20.79 8.86 -15.01
N LEU A 44 19.69 8.31 -14.47
CA LEU A 44 19.62 7.84 -13.08
C LEU A 44 20.55 6.63 -12.85
N GLU A 45 20.77 5.78 -13.83
CA GLU A 45 21.72 4.66 -13.76
C GLU A 45 23.19 5.09 -13.98
N GLY A 46 23.46 6.35 -14.33
CA GLY A 46 24.81 6.82 -14.67
C GLY A 46 25.38 6.20 -15.95
N ARG A 47 24.52 5.79 -16.89
CA ARG A 47 24.91 5.12 -18.14
C ARG A 47 24.82 6.06 -19.34
N LEU A 48 25.73 5.88 -20.30
CA LEU A 48 25.78 6.70 -21.52
C LEU A 48 24.50 6.59 -22.37
N LEU A 49 23.90 7.71 -22.75
CA LEU A 49 22.79 7.72 -23.72
C LEU A 49 23.31 8.13 -25.10
N THR A 50 23.18 7.23 -26.08
CA THR A 50 23.55 7.50 -27.48
C THR A 50 22.30 7.72 -28.33
N ILE A 51 22.43 8.43 -29.45
CA ILE A 51 21.34 8.62 -30.41
C ILE A 51 20.78 7.28 -30.87
N THR A 52 21.64 6.33 -31.23
CA THR A 52 21.21 5.00 -31.70
C THR A 52 20.43 4.24 -30.63
N SER A 53 20.89 4.27 -29.37
CA SER A 53 20.18 3.62 -28.27
C SER A 53 18.84 4.29 -27.95
N ALA A 54 18.76 5.62 -28.03
CA ALA A 54 17.50 6.35 -27.85
C ALA A 54 16.52 6.05 -28.99
N ALA A 55 17.00 5.99 -30.23
CA ALA A 55 16.18 5.66 -31.39
C ALA A 55 15.64 4.23 -31.32
N SER A 56 16.47 3.28 -30.89
CA SER A 56 16.04 1.89 -30.67
C SER A 56 14.98 1.77 -29.57
N ALA A 57 15.08 2.59 -28.51
CA ALA A 57 14.13 2.57 -27.41
C ALA A 57 12.76 3.19 -27.79
N ALA A 58 12.69 4.01 -28.84
CA ALA A 58 11.48 4.72 -29.22
C ALA A 58 10.31 3.79 -29.63
N GLY A 59 10.61 2.57 -30.09
CA GLY A 59 9.59 1.60 -30.54
C GLY A 59 8.95 1.95 -31.89
N VAL A 60 9.61 2.77 -32.70
CA VAL A 60 9.12 3.23 -34.02
C VAL A 60 10.23 3.19 -35.08
N PRO A 61 9.91 3.28 -36.39
CA PRO A 61 10.91 3.34 -37.43
C PRO A 61 11.96 4.42 -37.20
N TYR A 62 13.21 4.13 -37.58
CA TYR A 62 14.37 4.97 -37.26
C TYR A 62 14.21 6.44 -37.65
N GLY A 63 13.68 6.74 -38.85
CA GLY A 63 13.43 8.12 -39.28
C GLY A 63 12.46 8.88 -38.38
N THR A 64 11.40 8.20 -37.93
CA THR A 64 10.43 8.76 -36.96
C THR A 64 11.09 8.98 -35.61
N ALA A 65 11.88 8.02 -35.13
CA ALA A 65 12.60 8.15 -33.86
C ALA A 65 13.57 9.33 -33.89
N MET A 66 14.33 9.49 -34.99
CA MET A 66 15.26 10.61 -35.17
C MET A 66 14.56 11.97 -35.17
N ARG A 67 13.38 12.08 -35.81
CA ARG A 67 12.56 13.29 -35.75
C ARG A 67 12.13 13.59 -34.32
N ARG A 68 11.62 12.60 -33.57
CA ARG A 68 11.22 12.79 -32.16
C ARG A 68 12.37 13.17 -31.25
N ILE A 69 13.56 12.61 -31.47
CA ILE A 69 14.78 13.01 -30.76
C ILE A 69 15.13 14.46 -31.09
N GLY A 70 15.01 14.87 -32.36
CA GLY A 70 15.18 16.26 -32.79
C GLY A 70 14.22 17.20 -32.06
N ASP A 71 12.91 16.90 -32.09
CA ASP A 71 11.88 17.66 -31.38
C ASP A 71 12.26 17.86 -29.89
N LEU A 72 12.68 16.79 -29.19
CA LEU A 72 13.10 16.86 -27.78
C LEU A 72 14.37 17.68 -27.54
N VAL A 73 15.29 17.73 -28.51
CA VAL A 73 16.49 18.58 -28.42
C VAL A 73 16.12 20.04 -28.65
N ASP A 74 15.31 20.32 -29.67
CA ASP A 74 14.88 21.67 -30.03
C ASP A 74 14.00 22.30 -28.93
N GLU A 75 13.16 21.49 -28.27
CA GLU A 75 12.35 21.88 -27.11
C GLU A 75 13.18 22.01 -25.80
N GLY A 76 14.46 21.66 -25.82
CA GLY A 76 15.38 21.79 -24.69
C GLY A 76 15.22 20.72 -23.61
N TYR A 77 14.58 19.58 -23.89
CA TYR A 77 14.51 18.44 -22.98
C TYR A 77 15.76 17.56 -23.03
N LEU A 78 16.39 17.48 -24.21
CA LEU A 78 17.64 16.75 -24.40
C LEU A 78 18.76 17.67 -24.87
N LEU A 79 19.94 17.50 -24.30
CA LEU A 79 21.16 18.14 -24.76
C LEU A 79 21.96 17.16 -25.62
N ARG A 80 22.33 17.58 -26.83
CA ARG A 80 23.25 16.83 -27.69
C ARG A 80 24.70 17.31 -27.48
N ARG A 81 25.58 16.40 -27.07
CA ARG A 81 27.02 16.67 -26.87
C ARG A 81 27.87 15.80 -27.79
N ARG A 82 28.88 16.40 -28.44
CA ARG A 82 29.91 15.64 -29.19
C ARG A 82 30.75 14.81 -28.22
N ARG A 83 31.04 13.55 -28.56
CA ARG A 83 31.85 12.68 -27.68
C ARG A 83 33.36 12.97 -27.75
N SER A 84 33.83 13.63 -28.81
CA SER A 84 35.21 14.12 -28.96
C SER A 84 35.27 15.24 -30.00
N GLU A 85 36.37 15.99 -30.05
CA GLU A 85 36.60 17.08 -31.03
C GLU A 85 36.51 16.58 -32.49
N THR A 86 36.94 15.34 -32.74
CA THR A 86 37.05 14.75 -34.09
C THR A 86 35.96 13.74 -34.44
N SER A 87 35.15 13.25 -33.49
CA SER A 87 34.19 12.18 -33.80
C SER A 87 32.83 12.71 -34.30
N LYS A 88 32.28 12.00 -35.29
CA LYS A 88 30.89 12.13 -35.76
C LYS A 88 29.85 11.60 -34.76
N SER A 89 30.26 11.26 -33.54
CA SER A 89 29.44 10.54 -32.57
C SER A 89 28.97 11.45 -31.44
N PHE A 90 27.70 11.31 -31.08
CA PHE A 90 27.02 12.19 -30.14
C PHE A 90 26.40 11.40 -29.00
N SER A 91 26.49 11.97 -27.80
CA SER A 91 25.73 11.57 -26.63
C SER A 91 24.55 12.51 -26.43
N LEU A 92 23.44 11.97 -25.96
CA LEU A 92 22.30 12.75 -25.48
C LEU A 92 22.32 12.77 -23.95
N HIS A 93 21.82 13.84 -23.36
CA HIS A 93 21.74 14.00 -21.91
C HIS A 93 20.40 14.64 -21.57
N PRO A 94 19.63 14.13 -20.60
CA PRO A 94 18.52 14.88 -20.01
C PRO A 94 19.01 16.25 -19.54
N THR A 95 18.32 17.30 -19.96
CA THR A 95 18.58 18.64 -19.43
C THR A 95 17.97 18.76 -18.04
N ARG A 96 18.37 19.82 -17.31
CA ARG A 96 17.73 20.17 -16.05
C ARG A 96 16.21 20.29 -16.18
N LYS A 97 15.73 20.88 -17.29
CA LYS A 97 14.30 20.97 -17.62
C LYS A 97 13.63 19.60 -17.63
N LEU A 98 14.20 18.60 -18.31
CA LEU A 98 13.62 17.26 -18.35
C LEU A 98 13.66 16.56 -16.98
N ILE A 99 14.75 16.75 -16.23
CA ILE A 99 14.90 16.16 -14.90
C ILE A 99 13.84 16.71 -13.95
N GLU A 100 13.67 18.04 -13.88
CA GLU A 100 12.68 18.70 -13.01
C GLU A 100 11.24 18.32 -13.39
N GLU A 101 10.92 18.25 -14.68
CA GLU A 101 9.62 17.78 -15.17
C GLU A 101 9.35 16.33 -14.75
N TYR A 102 10.36 15.45 -14.87
CA TYR A 102 10.20 14.06 -14.47
C TYR A 102 10.06 13.90 -12.96
N GLU A 103 10.81 14.66 -12.16
CA GLU A 103 10.69 14.66 -10.70
C GLU A 103 9.31 15.15 -10.25
N SER A 104 8.79 16.21 -10.87
CA SER A 104 7.43 16.71 -10.63
C SER A 104 6.37 15.68 -10.99
N TYR A 105 6.48 15.05 -12.16
CA TYR A 105 5.61 13.96 -12.58
C TYR A 105 5.64 12.78 -11.60
N ALA A 106 6.83 12.37 -11.17
CA ALA A 106 7.01 11.25 -10.25
C ALA A 106 6.37 11.55 -8.87
N LEU A 107 6.49 12.78 -8.38
CA LEU A 107 5.88 13.21 -7.13
C LEU A 107 4.35 13.21 -7.21
N GLN A 108 3.78 13.72 -8.30
CA GLN A 108 2.33 13.73 -8.51
C GLN A 108 1.76 12.31 -8.63
N LEU A 109 2.44 11.44 -9.40
CA LEU A 109 2.05 10.05 -9.52
C LEU A 109 2.15 9.32 -8.18
N LYS A 110 3.18 9.62 -7.39
CA LYS A 110 3.34 9.10 -6.03
C LYS A 110 2.17 9.47 -5.14
N ALA A 111 1.77 10.75 -5.12
CA ALA A 111 0.63 11.20 -4.35
C ALA A 111 -0.68 10.52 -4.79
N LEU A 112 -0.92 10.42 -6.11
CA LEU A 112 -2.11 9.77 -6.67
C LEU A 112 -2.20 8.28 -6.28
N VAL A 113 -1.09 7.55 -6.41
CA VAL A 113 -1.04 6.13 -6.03
C VAL A 113 -1.20 5.97 -4.52
N GLY A 114 -0.51 6.80 -3.72
CA GLY A 114 -0.67 6.82 -2.26
C GLY A 114 -2.13 7.04 -1.83
N GLN A 115 -2.81 8.01 -2.44
CA GLN A 115 -4.24 8.26 -2.20
C GLN A 115 -5.11 7.05 -2.56
N THR A 116 -4.85 6.42 -3.70
CA THR A 116 -5.59 5.23 -4.16
C THR A 116 -5.49 4.07 -3.16
N PHE A 117 -4.36 3.96 -2.45
CA PHE A 117 -4.12 2.93 -1.44
C PHE A 117 -4.36 3.42 0.01
N GLY A 118 -4.98 4.59 0.20
CA GLY A 118 -5.41 5.07 1.52
C GLY A 118 -4.33 5.72 2.39
N PHE A 119 -3.18 6.11 1.82
CA PHE A 119 -2.11 6.80 2.55
C PHE A 119 -2.35 8.31 2.72
N SER A 120 -3.53 8.82 2.34
CA SER A 120 -3.83 10.25 2.27
C SER A 120 -4.51 10.88 3.50
N ASN A 121 -4.57 10.18 4.64
CA ASN A 121 -5.25 10.67 5.84
C ASN A 121 -4.27 11.19 6.90
N GLY A 122 -3.70 12.39 6.70
CA GLY A 122 -2.89 13.11 7.71
C GLY A 122 -1.94 14.17 7.15
N GLU A 123 -1.48 15.09 8.00
CA GLU A 123 -0.34 15.97 7.69
C GLU A 123 0.92 15.10 7.52
N GLY A 124 1.48 15.04 6.30
CA GLY A 124 2.64 14.17 5.98
C GLY A 124 2.38 13.04 4.98
N ALA A 125 1.14 12.88 4.51
CA ALA A 125 0.68 11.78 3.63
C ALA A 125 1.54 11.46 2.38
N ILE A 126 2.23 12.45 1.79
CA ILE A 126 3.10 12.24 0.62
C ILE A 126 4.42 11.54 1.02
N ASP A 127 4.89 11.76 2.24
CA ASP A 127 6.12 11.15 2.76
C ASP A 127 5.87 9.73 3.29
N ASP A 128 4.64 9.42 3.71
CA ASP A 128 4.26 8.10 4.25
C ASP A 128 4.23 6.99 3.18
N PHE A 129 3.95 7.34 1.92
CA PHE A 129 3.93 6.38 0.82
C PHE A 129 5.33 6.21 0.21
N TYR A 130 5.75 4.98 -0.08
CA TYR A 130 7.02 4.68 -0.74
C TYR A 130 6.85 3.54 -1.75
N PHE A 131 7.36 3.71 -2.98
CA PHE A 131 7.27 2.74 -4.08
C PHE A 131 8.10 1.44 -3.89
N GLY A 132 8.22 0.91 -2.67
CA GLY A 132 8.96 -0.31 -2.33
C GLY A 132 8.12 -1.43 -1.71
N GLY A 133 6.87 -1.16 -1.32
CA GLY A 133 5.85 -2.18 -1.04
C GLY A 133 6.08 -3.14 0.14
N TYR A 134 7.23 -3.12 0.82
CA TYR A 134 7.49 -4.01 1.97
C TYR A 134 6.44 -3.86 3.09
N TYR A 135 5.87 -2.66 3.26
CA TYR A 135 4.82 -2.39 4.23
C TYR A 135 3.39 -2.68 3.72
N MET A 136 3.22 -3.01 2.43
CA MET A 136 1.92 -3.39 1.84
C MET A 136 1.74 -4.90 1.69
N ALA A 137 2.83 -5.67 1.63
CA ALA A 137 2.78 -7.14 1.55
C ALA A 137 2.06 -7.78 2.76
N SER A 138 2.08 -7.10 3.92
CA SER A 138 1.38 -7.52 5.13
C SER A 138 -0.11 -7.16 5.18
N ARG A 139 -0.68 -6.53 4.13
CA ARG A 139 -2.04 -5.97 4.14
C ARG A 139 -2.98 -6.51 3.06
N ILE A 140 -2.73 -7.70 2.50
CA ILE A 140 -3.73 -8.34 1.62
C ILE A 140 -4.68 -9.18 2.47
N LEU A 141 -5.39 -8.53 3.40
CA LEU A 141 -6.61 -9.12 3.95
C LEU A 141 -7.70 -8.92 2.91
N SER A 142 -8.43 -9.98 2.59
CA SER A 142 -9.63 -9.85 1.76
C SER A 142 -10.62 -8.94 2.48
N TYR A 143 -11.42 -8.18 1.72
CA TYR A 143 -12.48 -7.38 2.33
C TYR A 143 -13.41 -8.30 3.13
N PRO A 144 -13.79 -7.93 4.37
CA PRO A 144 -14.65 -8.78 5.20
C PRO A 144 -15.97 -9.03 4.48
N THR A 145 -16.42 -10.29 4.50
CA THR A 145 -17.70 -10.70 3.91
C THR A 145 -18.68 -11.00 5.03
N ALA A 146 -19.97 -10.72 4.81
CA ALA A 146 -21.00 -11.05 5.79
C ALA A 146 -20.97 -12.54 6.14
N MET A 147 -21.20 -12.85 7.42
CA MET A 147 -21.29 -14.21 7.92
C MET A 147 -22.39 -14.96 7.17
N ARG A 148 -22.12 -16.23 6.83
CA ARG A 148 -23.11 -17.08 6.14
C ARG A 148 -24.41 -17.26 6.94
N ALA A 149 -24.30 -17.21 8.25
CA ALA A 149 -25.42 -17.17 9.19
C ALA A 149 -25.13 -16.08 10.21
N GLY A 150 -26.04 -15.10 10.33
CA GLY A 150 -25.94 -14.05 11.33
C GLY A 150 -26.25 -14.58 12.73
N VAL A 151 -25.76 -13.87 13.76
CA VAL A 151 -25.95 -14.26 15.17
C VAL A 151 -27.40 -14.04 15.64
N GLY A 152 -28.10 -13.06 15.05
CA GLY A 152 -29.47 -12.66 15.40
C GLY A 152 -29.54 -11.24 15.97
N PHE A 153 -30.48 -10.43 15.48
CA PHE A 153 -30.70 -9.05 15.94
C PHE A 153 -31.52 -8.95 17.23
N ASP A 154 -32.10 -10.06 17.68
CA ASP A 154 -32.70 -10.21 19.00
C ASP A 154 -31.65 -10.22 20.11
N ARG A 155 -30.37 -10.44 19.74
CA ARG A 155 -29.23 -10.47 20.65
C ARG A 155 -28.30 -9.28 20.39
N LYS A 156 -27.53 -8.95 21.40
CA LYS A 156 -26.47 -7.95 21.35
C LYS A 156 -25.18 -8.60 21.81
N VAL A 157 -24.14 -8.52 20.99
CA VAL A 157 -22.79 -8.96 21.31
C VAL A 157 -22.03 -7.80 21.93
N ARG A 158 -21.61 -7.93 23.18
CA ARG A 158 -20.88 -6.91 23.92
C ARG A 158 -19.40 -7.26 24.02
N ILE A 159 -18.57 -6.34 23.54
CA ILE A 159 -17.11 -6.46 23.53
C ILE A 159 -16.55 -5.48 24.56
N LEU A 160 -15.91 -6.00 25.61
CA LEU A 160 -15.17 -5.19 26.58
C LEU A 160 -13.72 -5.06 26.14
N SER A 161 -13.21 -3.83 26.06
CA SER A 161 -11.87 -3.58 25.52
C SER A 161 -11.15 -2.38 26.16
N PRO A 162 -9.83 -2.24 25.98
CA PRO A 162 -9.13 -1.04 26.42
C PRO A 162 -9.49 0.17 25.55
N VAL A 163 -9.26 1.37 26.08
CA VAL A 163 -9.23 2.62 25.30
C VAL A 163 -7.98 2.63 24.41
N ASP A 164 -8.13 2.11 23.20
CA ASP A 164 -7.09 2.04 22.16
C ASP A 164 -7.68 2.45 20.78
N PRO A 165 -6.89 3.06 19.87
CA PRO A 165 -7.37 3.44 18.54
C PRO A 165 -8.02 2.31 17.73
N THR A 166 -7.62 1.06 17.94
CA THR A 166 -8.21 -0.11 17.27
C THR A 166 -9.67 -0.28 17.64
N PHE A 167 -9.98 -0.27 18.95
CA PHE A 167 -11.35 -0.46 19.44
C PHE A 167 -12.22 0.77 19.21
N LYS A 168 -11.62 1.97 19.23
CA LYS A 168 -12.32 3.19 18.81
C LYS A 168 -12.79 3.08 17.36
N THR A 169 -11.90 2.64 16.47
CA THR A 169 -12.23 2.42 15.07
C THR A 169 -13.35 1.38 14.94
N LEU A 170 -13.27 0.24 15.65
CA LEU A 170 -14.35 -0.76 15.62
C LEU A 170 -15.70 -0.20 16.09
N SER A 171 -15.71 0.66 17.11
CA SER A 171 -16.93 1.33 17.58
C SER A 171 -17.53 2.25 16.51
N ASP A 172 -16.68 3.04 15.83
CA ASP A 172 -17.09 3.94 14.74
C ASP A 172 -17.68 3.16 13.53
N PHE A 173 -17.24 1.91 13.32
CA PHE A 173 -17.74 1.00 12.28
C PHE A 173 -18.84 0.02 12.74
N SER A 174 -19.46 0.25 13.90
CA SER A 174 -20.47 -0.65 14.48
C SER A 174 -21.63 -0.97 13.51
N SER A 175 -22.10 -0.03 12.69
CA SER A 175 -23.14 -0.31 11.69
C SER A 175 -22.69 -1.36 10.65
N ASN A 176 -21.45 -1.27 10.17
CA ASN A 176 -20.91 -2.24 9.23
C ASN A 176 -20.71 -3.60 9.89
N LEU A 177 -20.24 -3.62 11.14
CA LEU A 177 -20.11 -4.86 11.91
C LEU A 177 -21.45 -5.52 12.16
N ASN A 178 -22.50 -4.74 12.41
CA ASN A 178 -23.85 -5.25 12.61
C ASN A 178 -24.37 -5.97 11.36
N GLU A 179 -24.15 -5.38 10.18
CA GLU A 179 -24.53 -5.97 8.90
C GLU A 179 -23.72 -7.24 8.61
N LEU A 180 -22.40 -7.19 8.82
CA LEU A 180 -21.51 -8.34 8.57
C LEU A 180 -21.79 -9.51 9.53
N CYS A 181 -22.09 -9.24 10.80
CA CYS A 181 -22.33 -10.26 11.82
C CYS A 181 -23.82 -10.66 11.95
N GLY A 182 -24.73 -9.89 11.33
CA GLY A 182 -26.18 -10.06 11.48
C GLY A 182 -26.66 -9.96 12.93
N THR A 183 -26.13 -8.99 13.70
CA THR A 183 -26.47 -8.75 15.12
C THR A 183 -26.15 -7.32 15.53
N ASN A 184 -26.42 -6.96 16.79
CA ASN A 184 -26.01 -5.67 17.36
C ASN A 184 -24.68 -5.84 18.10
N VAL A 185 -23.60 -5.24 17.59
CA VAL A 185 -22.29 -5.21 18.21
C VAL A 185 -22.14 -3.92 19.03
N GLU A 186 -21.82 -4.07 20.30
CA GLU A 186 -21.53 -2.96 21.22
C GLU A 186 -20.10 -3.09 21.73
N VAL A 187 -19.29 -2.04 21.55
CA VAL A 187 -17.92 -1.97 22.05
C VAL A 187 -17.89 -1.06 23.27
N VAL A 188 -17.50 -1.59 24.42
CA VAL A 188 -17.34 -0.88 25.69
C VAL A 188 -15.85 -0.73 25.96
N THR A 189 -15.36 0.51 25.99
CA THR A 189 -13.94 0.80 26.23
C THR A 189 -13.71 1.34 27.64
N LEU A 190 -12.72 0.79 28.35
CA LEU A 190 -12.29 1.25 29.68
C LEU A 190 -10.79 1.54 29.72
N PRO A 191 -10.31 2.49 30.56
CA PRO A 191 -8.89 2.61 30.89
C PRO A 191 -8.34 1.29 31.45
N LEU A 192 -7.04 1.02 31.27
CA LEU A 192 -6.43 -0.29 31.56
C LEU A 192 -6.72 -0.82 32.98
N ASP A 193 -6.56 0.02 34.00
CA ASP A 193 -6.80 -0.37 35.40
C ASP A 193 -8.29 -0.68 35.65
N ALA A 194 -9.18 0.12 35.06
CA ALA A 194 -10.63 -0.09 35.17
C ALA A 194 -11.10 -1.32 34.38
N LEU A 195 -10.46 -1.59 33.24
CA LEU A 195 -10.68 -2.80 32.44
C LEU A 195 -10.33 -4.05 33.26
N HIS A 196 -9.14 -4.06 33.87
CA HIS A 196 -8.72 -5.18 34.72
C HIS A 196 -9.68 -5.39 35.89
N ALA A 197 -10.05 -4.33 36.60
CA ALA A 197 -11.02 -4.40 37.68
C ALA A 197 -12.38 -4.96 37.19
N GLU A 198 -12.90 -4.47 36.06
CA GLU A 198 -14.18 -4.94 35.51
C GLU A 198 -14.11 -6.42 35.09
N ILE A 199 -12.98 -6.89 34.55
CA ILE A 199 -12.78 -8.33 34.24
C ILE A 199 -12.91 -9.18 35.51
N MET A 200 -12.21 -8.79 36.56
CA MET A 200 -12.19 -9.48 37.85
C MET A 200 -13.58 -9.50 38.49
N GLU A 201 -14.26 -8.35 38.51
CA GLU A 201 -15.59 -8.22 39.09
C GLU A 201 -16.67 -8.95 38.27
N ASN A 202 -16.64 -8.85 36.94
CA ASN A 202 -17.60 -9.52 36.08
C ASN A 202 -17.51 -11.05 36.22
N HIS A 203 -16.30 -11.60 36.39
CA HIS A 203 -16.12 -13.01 36.73
C HIS A 203 -16.74 -13.36 38.09
N ALA A 204 -16.47 -12.56 39.12
CA ALA A 204 -16.99 -12.79 40.48
C ALA A 204 -18.52 -12.70 40.58
N ARG A 205 -19.17 -11.88 39.75
CA ARG A 205 -20.64 -11.75 39.70
C ARG A 205 -21.35 -13.03 39.25
N GLY A 206 -20.68 -13.92 38.50
CA GLY A 206 -21.27 -15.15 37.97
C GLY A 206 -22.31 -14.96 36.85
N ASN A 207 -22.75 -13.72 36.57
CA ASN A 207 -23.55 -13.36 35.41
C ASN A 207 -22.67 -12.61 34.39
N GLN A 208 -22.44 -13.22 33.23
CA GLN A 208 -21.53 -12.67 32.22
C GLN A 208 -22.18 -11.51 31.49
N SER A 209 -21.68 -10.28 31.71
CA SER A 209 -22.20 -9.06 31.07
C SER A 209 -21.60 -8.78 29.69
N TYR A 210 -20.59 -9.54 29.28
CA TYR A 210 -19.84 -9.38 28.03
C TYR A 210 -19.64 -10.73 27.36
N ASP A 211 -19.68 -10.74 26.03
CA ASP A 211 -19.49 -11.94 25.21
C ASP A 211 -18.03 -12.09 24.77
N LEU A 212 -17.33 -10.96 24.58
CA LEU A 212 -15.93 -10.92 24.20
C LEU A 212 -15.18 -9.92 25.09
N VAL A 213 -14.00 -10.30 25.53
CA VAL A 213 -13.16 -9.45 26.37
C VAL A 213 -11.74 -9.42 25.83
N ALA A 214 -11.24 -8.24 25.53
CA ALA A 214 -9.85 -8.02 25.21
C ALA A 214 -9.04 -7.91 26.51
N VAL A 215 -7.97 -8.70 26.60
CA VAL A 215 -7.08 -8.76 27.77
C VAL A 215 -5.67 -8.37 27.35
N ASP A 216 -4.96 -7.67 28.23
CA ASP A 216 -3.55 -7.37 28.01
C ASP A 216 -2.67 -8.60 28.32
N LEU A 217 -1.57 -8.75 27.57
CA LEU A 217 -0.67 -9.90 27.67
C LEU A 217 -0.09 -10.11 29.09
N PRO A 218 0.31 -9.05 29.84
CA PRO A 218 0.83 -9.21 31.19
C PRO A 218 -0.18 -9.83 32.18
N TRP A 219 -1.48 -9.77 31.90
CA TRP A 219 -2.51 -10.28 32.81
C TRP A 219 -2.79 -11.78 32.64
N ILE A 220 -2.41 -12.37 31.51
CA ILE A 220 -2.73 -13.77 31.16
C ILE A 220 -2.36 -14.74 32.28
N GLY A 221 -1.17 -14.59 32.88
CA GLY A 221 -0.73 -15.47 33.96
C GLY A 221 -1.61 -15.40 35.21
N GLN A 222 -2.01 -14.18 35.61
CA GLN A 222 -2.92 -13.99 36.74
C GLN A 222 -4.30 -14.58 36.42
N LEU A 223 -4.87 -14.22 35.27
CA LEU A 223 -6.21 -14.64 34.86
C LEU A 223 -6.31 -16.18 34.78
N ALA A 224 -5.26 -16.84 34.28
CA ALA A 224 -5.19 -18.29 34.22
C ALA A 224 -5.11 -18.93 35.62
N CYS A 225 -4.23 -18.43 36.51
CA CYS A 225 -4.12 -18.93 37.88
C CYS A 225 -5.41 -18.76 38.70
N GLN A 226 -6.21 -17.74 38.37
CA GLN A 226 -7.49 -17.46 39.04
C GLN A 226 -8.69 -18.10 38.33
N GLY A 227 -8.49 -18.89 37.27
CA GLY A 227 -9.56 -19.60 36.56
C GLY A 227 -10.51 -18.69 35.78
N ILE A 228 -10.06 -17.49 35.42
CA ILE A 228 -10.87 -16.51 34.67
C ILE A 228 -10.84 -16.79 33.17
N ILE A 229 -9.71 -17.32 32.67
CA ILE A 229 -9.53 -17.72 31.28
C ILE A 229 -9.17 -19.20 31.20
N GLU A 230 -9.60 -19.83 30.10
CA GLU A 230 -9.31 -21.24 29.80
C GLU A 230 -8.61 -21.35 28.43
N PRO A 231 -7.61 -22.23 28.29
CA PRO A 231 -6.96 -22.46 27.00
C PRO A 231 -7.93 -23.03 25.95
N LEU A 232 -7.96 -22.42 24.77
CA LEU A 232 -8.83 -22.86 23.66
C LEU A 232 -8.28 -24.05 22.84
N GLY A 233 -7.14 -24.63 23.24
CA GLY A 233 -6.42 -25.62 22.44
C GLY A 233 -7.24 -26.86 22.09
N GLU A 234 -7.96 -27.42 23.06
CA GLU A 234 -8.82 -28.59 22.85
C GLU A 234 -10.01 -28.29 21.92
N ILE A 235 -10.61 -27.10 22.08
CA ILE A 235 -11.74 -26.63 21.26
C ILE A 235 -11.29 -26.43 19.81
N ILE A 236 -10.15 -25.76 19.60
CA ILE A 236 -9.57 -25.54 18.26
C ILE A 236 -9.29 -26.87 17.55
N ALA A 237 -8.74 -27.85 18.28
CA ALA A 237 -8.44 -29.18 17.75
C ALA A 237 -9.72 -29.95 17.37
N ALA A 238 -10.75 -29.89 18.22
CA ALA A 238 -12.02 -30.56 17.99
C ALA A 238 -12.77 -29.98 16.78
N GLU A 239 -12.84 -28.65 16.67
CA GLU A 239 -13.57 -27.93 15.61
C GLU A 239 -12.78 -27.82 14.30
N ARG A 240 -11.53 -28.29 14.27
CA ARG A 240 -10.59 -28.16 13.12
C ARG A 240 -10.52 -26.71 12.61
N TYR A 241 -10.48 -25.76 13.54
CA TYR A 241 -10.55 -24.34 13.23
C TYR A 241 -9.33 -23.88 12.42
N SER A 242 -9.56 -23.12 11.34
CA SER A 242 -8.48 -22.56 10.52
C SER A 242 -7.98 -21.25 11.13
N ALA A 243 -6.74 -21.24 11.63
CA ALA A 243 -6.11 -20.04 12.18
C ALA A 243 -5.48 -19.12 11.11
N SER A 244 -5.75 -19.33 9.82
CA SER A 244 -5.14 -18.59 8.71
C SER A 244 -5.38 -17.08 8.74
N ASP A 245 -6.46 -16.65 9.39
CA ASP A 245 -6.85 -15.25 9.51
C ASP A 245 -6.14 -14.53 10.67
N PHE A 246 -5.42 -15.26 11.52
CA PHE A 246 -4.62 -14.70 12.60
C PHE A 246 -3.16 -14.56 12.18
N HIS A 247 -2.52 -13.48 12.62
CA HIS A 247 -1.07 -13.39 12.52
C HIS A 247 -0.44 -14.55 13.32
N THR A 248 0.45 -15.32 12.69
CA THR A 248 1.31 -16.25 13.41
C THR A 248 2.06 -15.46 14.49
N ALA A 249 1.73 -15.72 15.75
CA ALA A 249 2.56 -15.27 16.85
C ALA A 249 3.95 -15.90 16.66
N ALA A 250 4.98 -15.06 16.60
CA ALA A 250 6.37 -15.49 16.53
C ALA A 250 6.79 -16.22 17.82
#